data_AF-A0A3D3QBH8-F1
#
_entry.id   AF-A0A3D3QBH8-F1
#
_cell.length_a   1.000
_cell.length_b   1.000
_cell.length_c   1.000
_cell.angle_alpha   90.00
_cell.angle_beta   90.00
_cell.angle_gamma   90.00
#
_symmetry.space_group_name_H-M   'P 1'
#
loop_
_entity.id
_entity.type
_entity.pdbx_description
1 polymer ?
#
loop_
_entity_poly.entity_id
_entity_poly.type
_entity_poly.pdbx_seq_one_letter_code
_entity_poly.pdbx_strand_id
1 'polypeptide(L)'
;MTVRPEHIEVGLDTIKGLDPQVDEVVRSINVFLGYATFREVLGGNPRRGILFEGPPGTGKTFMAKAMAKQAGVPFMFVSAPAFQSPFYGMTNVKVRSFFKELRKSARKNGGAIGFIEEIDAIGTTRGGLSMSPAPAGLERSVSNSISEGSSGIVNELLIQMQSFDQPPLRQRLKEKVLQWISTYLPEGKALKSGRPAYHNILLIGATNRADSLDPALLRPGRFDRRLYFDLPTKQLRRDLIDFFMDRKSHHIQPTRRSCAIGWPRTRSATRRS
;
A
#
# COMPACT_ATOMS: atom_id res chain seq x y z
N MET A 1 4.27 8.80 -2.27
CA MET A 1 3.58 10.06 -1.90
C MET A 1 2.84 9.85 -0.59
N THR A 2 2.99 10.76 0.38
CA THR A 2 2.25 10.70 1.66
C THR A 2 1.05 11.62 1.57
N VAL A 3 -0.14 11.07 1.78
CA VAL A 3 -1.42 11.77 1.80
C VAL A 3 -1.93 11.75 3.24
N ARG A 4 -2.35 12.91 3.74
CA ARG A 4 -2.95 13.00 5.06
C ARG A 4 -4.43 12.57 5.01
N PRO A 5 -5.00 12.03 6.09
CA PRO A 5 -6.36 11.49 6.07
C PRO A 5 -7.40 12.53 5.63
N GLU A 6 -7.23 13.81 5.98
CA GLU A 6 -8.11 14.92 5.59
C GLU A 6 -8.21 15.15 4.07
N HIS A 7 -7.20 14.73 3.30
CA HIS A 7 -7.19 14.86 1.84
C HIS A 7 -7.66 13.59 1.12
N ILE A 8 -8.11 12.58 1.87
CA ILE A 8 -8.65 11.35 1.29
C ILE A 8 -10.16 11.54 1.11
N GLU A 9 -10.59 11.72 -0.14
CA GLU A 9 -12.01 11.90 -0.47
C GLU A 9 -12.81 10.59 -0.32
N VAL A 10 -12.15 9.44 -0.48
CA VAL A 10 -12.75 8.12 -0.54
C VAL A 10 -13.00 7.54 0.86
N GLY A 11 -14.24 7.21 1.20
CA GLY A 11 -14.64 6.50 2.42
C GLY A 11 -15.06 5.05 2.17
N LEU A 12 -15.33 4.28 3.24
CA LEU A 12 -15.82 2.90 3.09
C LEU A 12 -17.26 2.85 2.55
N ASP A 13 -18.05 3.90 2.81
CA ASP A 13 -19.43 4.08 2.32
C ASP A 13 -19.53 4.15 0.80
N THR A 14 -18.44 4.54 0.13
CA THR A 14 -18.38 4.70 -1.32
C THR A 14 -18.04 3.40 -2.03
N ILE A 15 -17.71 2.35 -1.29
CA ILE A 15 -17.42 1.02 -1.83
C ILE A 15 -18.74 0.27 -2.00
N LYS A 16 -18.98 -0.27 -3.20
CA LYS A 16 -20.20 -1.01 -3.53
C LYS A 16 -19.85 -2.41 -4.00
N GLY A 17 -20.62 -3.40 -3.53
CA GLY A 17 -20.51 -4.78 -3.98
C GLY A 17 -19.31 -5.56 -3.45
N LEU A 18 -18.66 -5.05 -2.40
CA LEU A 18 -17.50 -5.67 -1.75
C LEU A 18 -17.73 -5.80 -0.24
N ASP A 19 -18.97 -6.09 0.19
CA ASP A 19 -19.35 -6.13 1.60
C ASP A 19 -18.49 -7.11 2.41
N PRO A 20 -18.20 -8.35 1.94
CA PRO A 20 -17.30 -9.26 2.66
C PRO A 20 -15.88 -8.69 2.86
N GLN A 21 -15.38 -7.95 1.88
CA GLN A 21 -14.07 -7.30 1.94
C GLN A 21 -14.10 -6.10 2.87
N VAL A 22 -15.17 -5.31 2.87
CA VAL A 22 -15.37 -4.19 3.81
C VAL A 22 -15.37 -4.72 5.24
N ASP A 23 -16.08 -5.81 5.53
CA ASP A 23 -16.13 -6.40 6.88
C ASP A 23 -14.76 -6.87 7.39
N GLU A 24 -13.96 -7.50 6.53
CA GLU A 24 -12.59 -7.91 6.88
C GLU A 24 -11.66 -6.70 7.09
N VAL A 25 -11.82 -5.66 6.26
CA VAL A 25 -11.09 -4.40 6.40
C VAL A 25 -11.45 -3.72 7.72
N VAL A 26 -12.73 -3.64 8.08
CA VAL A 26 -13.20 -3.09 9.35
C VAL A 26 -12.61 -3.86 10.54
N ARG A 27 -12.63 -5.20 10.49
CA ARG A 27 -11.98 -6.04 11.52
C ARG A 27 -10.48 -5.74 11.63
N SER A 28 -9.81 -5.55 10.50
CA SER A 28 -8.40 -5.19 10.46
C SER A 28 -8.12 -3.80 11.04
N ILE A 29 -8.97 -2.80 10.76
CA ILE A 29 -8.89 -1.46 11.36
C ILE A 29 -9.07 -1.53 12.88
N ASN A 30 -10.05 -2.31 13.36
CA ASN A 30 -10.31 -2.42 14.80
C ASN A 30 -9.11 -2.99 15.56
N VAL A 31 -8.43 -4.00 15.00
CA VAL A 31 -7.18 -4.53 15.55
C VAL A 31 -6.06 -3.50 15.50
N PHE A 32 -5.95 -2.76 14.38
CA PHE A 32 -4.96 -1.70 14.20
C PHE A 32 -5.14 -0.55 15.20
N LEU A 33 -6.36 -0.08 15.43
CA LEU A 33 -6.64 0.99 16.40
C LEU A 33 -6.51 0.48 17.84
N GLY A 34 -6.92 -0.76 18.11
CA GLY A 34 -6.79 -1.43 19.40
C GLY A 34 -5.40 -1.99 19.71
N TYR A 35 -4.35 -1.56 19.01
CA TYR A 35 -3.01 -2.18 19.09
C TYR A 35 -2.43 -2.22 20.51
N ALA A 36 -2.70 -1.19 21.32
CA ALA A 36 -2.21 -1.10 22.69
C ALA A 36 -2.82 -2.21 23.57
N THR A 37 -4.14 -2.34 23.54
CA THR A 37 -4.88 -3.40 24.26
C THR A 37 -4.47 -4.78 23.78
N PHE A 38 -4.34 -4.96 22.46
CA PHE A 38 -3.95 -6.25 21.89
C PHE A 38 -2.55 -6.70 22.34
N ARG A 39 -1.61 -5.76 22.44
CA ARG A 39 -0.23 -6.06 22.82
C ARG A 39 -0.06 -6.19 24.33
N GLU A 40 -0.60 -5.27 25.10
CA GLU A 40 -0.37 -5.18 26.55
C GLU A 40 -1.20 -6.19 27.34
N VAL A 41 -2.41 -6.52 26.88
CA VAL A 41 -3.33 -7.40 27.61
C VAL A 41 -3.35 -8.81 27.03
N LEU A 42 -3.40 -8.94 25.70
CA LEU A 42 -3.53 -10.25 25.04
C LEU A 42 -2.17 -10.89 24.70
N GLY A 43 -1.06 -10.17 24.85
CA GLY A 43 0.29 -10.69 24.61
C GLY A 43 0.60 -11.03 23.14
N GLY A 44 -0.22 -10.55 22.20
CA GLY A 44 -0.06 -10.82 20.77
C GLY A 44 0.68 -9.72 20.01
N ASN A 45 1.27 -10.06 18.86
CA ASN A 45 1.74 -9.07 17.90
C ASN A 45 0.61 -8.72 16.92
N PRO A 46 0.20 -7.43 16.80
CA PRO A 46 -0.85 -7.04 15.87
C PRO A 46 -0.42 -7.34 14.44
N ARG A 47 -1.40 -7.68 13.60
CA ARG A 47 -1.18 -7.98 12.18
C ARG A 47 -0.63 -6.75 11.48
N ARG A 48 0.36 -6.95 10.61
CA ARG A 48 1.07 -5.83 9.96
C ARG A 48 0.94 -5.81 8.45
N GLY A 49 0.58 -6.91 7.81
CA GLY A 49 0.48 -6.97 6.37
C GLY A 49 -0.85 -7.56 5.91
N ILE A 50 -1.53 -6.83 5.04
CA ILE A 50 -2.69 -7.31 4.30
C ILE A 50 -2.32 -7.34 2.82
N LEU A 51 -2.59 -8.45 2.15
CA LEU A 51 -2.44 -8.59 0.70
C LEU A 51 -3.80 -8.46 0.05
N PHE A 52 -3.95 -7.46 -0.81
CA PHE A 52 -5.06 -7.31 -1.73
C PHE A 52 -4.71 -8.01 -3.04
N GLU A 53 -5.55 -8.95 -3.44
CA GLU A 53 -5.35 -9.78 -4.62
C GLU A 53 -6.56 -9.69 -5.53
N GLY A 54 -6.34 -9.62 -6.83
CA GLY A 54 -7.40 -9.74 -7.82
C GLY A 54 -7.08 -9.00 -9.10
N PRO A 55 -7.95 -9.05 -10.11
CA PRO A 55 -7.73 -8.38 -11.40
C PRO A 55 -7.53 -6.87 -11.27
N PRO A 56 -6.86 -6.21 -12.23
CA PRO A 56 -6.76 -4.76 -12.25
C PRO A 56 -8.16 -4.12 -12.36
N GLY A 57 -8.34 -2.95 -11.73
CA GLY A 57 -9.60 -2.21 -11.80
C GLY A 57 -10.71 -2.66 -10.83
N THR A 58 -10.45 -3.62 -9.93
CA THR A 58 -11.43 -4.09 -8.91
C THR A 58 -11.49 -3.24 -7.64
N GLY A 59 -10.86 -2.07 -7.62
CA GLY A 59 -10.96 -1.12 -6.50
C GLY A 59 -9.99 -1.36 -5.34
N LYS A 60 -8.95 -2.20 -5.49
CA LYS A 60 -7.92 -2.45 -4.45
C LYS A 60 -7.33 -1.16 -3.86
N THR A 61 -6.87 -0.25 -4.71
CA THR A 61 -6.27 1.04 -4.31
C THR A 61 -7.32 1.98 -3.70
N PHE A 62 -8.58 1.87 -4.12
CA PHE A 62 -9.70 2.63 -3.58
C PHE A 62 -10.06 2.16 -2.15
N MET A 63 -10.13 0.85 -1.93
CA MET A 63 -10.31 0.23 -0.61
C MET A 63 -9.20 0.62 0.37
N ALA A 64 -7.94 0.62 -0.06
CA ALA A 64 -6.82 1.00 0.80
C ALA A 64 -6.89 2.47 1.26
N LYS A 65 -7.30 3.38 0.37
CA LYS A 65 -7.54 4.79 0.71
C LYS A 65 -8.69 4.93 1.70
N ALA A 66 -9.81 4.24 1.45
CA ALA A 66 -10.96 4.21 2.36
C ALA A 66 -10.57 3.72 3.76
N MET A 67 -9.77 2.66 3.83
CA MET A 67 -9.25 2.11 5.09
C MET A 67 -8.44 3.15 5.88
N ALA A 68 -7.57 3.92 5.21
CA ALA A 68 -6.78 4.96 5.86
C ALA A 68 -7.62 6.14 6.34
N LYS A 69 -8.62 6.54 5.55
CA LYS A 69 -9.59 7.57 5.96
C LYS A 69 -10.36 7.13 7.19
N GLN A 70 -10.89 5.91 7.20
CA GLN A 70 -11.64 5.36 8.32
C GLN A 70 -10.78 5.22 9.58
N ALA A 71 -9.52 4.82 9.44
CA ALA A 71 -8.58 4.74 10.55
C ALA A 71 -8.08 6.12 11.01
N GLY A 72 -8.34 7.20 10.26
CA GLY A 72 -7.90 8.56 10.59
C GLY A 72 -6.38 8.74 10.60
N VAL A 73 -5.65 7.96 9.78
CA VAL A 73 -4.18 7.96 9.77
C VAL A 73 -3.62 8.32 8.38
N PRO A 74 -2.37 8.84 8.32
CA PRO A 74 -1.72 9.11 7.04
C PRO A 74 -1.61 7.86 6.15
N PHE A 75 -1.84 8.07 4.87
CA PHE A 75 -1.74 7.07 3.81
C PHE A 75 -0.51 7.33 2.95
N MET A 76 0.40 6.37 2.88
CA MET A 76 1.58 6.45 2.02
C MET A 76 1.46 5.48 0.86
N PHE A 77 1.42 6.02 -0.35
CA PHE A 77 1.29 5.24 -1.58
C PHE A 77 2.63 5.15 -2.32
N VAL A 78 2.97 3.95 -2.80
CA VAL A 78 4.07 3.69 -3.73
C VAL A 78 3.69 2.55 -4.68
N SER A 79 4.04 2.66 -5.96
CA SER A 79 3.98 1.55 -6.91
C SER A 79 5.31 0.81 -6.86
N ALA A 80 5.29 -0.53 -6.78
CA ALA A 80 6.49 -1.34 -6.58
C ALA A 80 7.55 -1.17 -7.68
N PRO A 81 7.20 -1.06 -8.99
CA PRO A 81 8.15 -0.66 -10.04
C PRO A 81 8.94 0.62 -9.73
N ALA A 82 8.40 1.57 -8.97
CA ALA A 82 9.11 2.81 -8.63
C ALA A 82 10.36 2.57 -7.75
N PHE A 83 10.42 1.43 -7.06
CA PHE A 83 11.61 1.02 -6.32
C PHE A 83 12.77 0.65 -7.25
N GLN A 84 12.49 0.16 -8.45
CA GLN A 84 13.53 -0.22 -9.40
C GLN A 84 14.38 0.99 -9.78
N SER A 85 15.68 0.76 -9.93
CA SER A 85 16.66 1.76 -10.29
C SER A 85 17.70 1.10 -11.21
N PRO A 86 18.13 1.78 -12.29
CA PRO A 86 19.21 1.27 -13.14
C PRO A 86 20.56 1.24 -12.39
N PHE A 87 20.71 2.07 -11.38
CA PHE A 87 21.90 2.11 -10.53
C PHE A 87 21.84 1.03 -9.45
N TYR A 88 22.90 0.23 -9.38
CA TYR A 88 23.10 -0.81 -8.39
C TYR A 88 22.97 -0.28 -6.95
N GLY A 89 22.35 -1.06 -6.06
CA GLY A 89 22.18 -0.72 -4.64
C GLY A 89 21.17 0.41 -4.31
N MET A 90 20.81 1.26 -5.27
CA MET A 90 19.85 2.35 -5.06
C MET A 90 18.43 1.86 -4.81
N THR A 91 18.08 0.70 -5.35
CA THR A 91 16.79 0.04 -5.12
C THR A 91 16.55 -0.24 -3.63
N ASN A 92 17.53 -0.82 -2.93
CA ASN A 92 17.45 -1.07 -1.48
C ASN A 92 17.41 0.23 -0.69
N VAL A 93 18.09 1.28 -1.15
CA VAL A 93 18.02 2.62 -0.53
C VAL A 93 16.61 3.21 -0.64
N LYS A 94 15.94 3.08 -1.80
CA LYS A 94 14.55 3.54 -1.99
C LYS A 94 13.58 2.79 -1.07
N VAL A 95 13.69 1.46 -0.98
CA VAL A 95 12.88 0.66 -0.06
C VAL A 95 13.10 1.12 1.40
N ARG A 96 14.36 1.22 1.85
CA ARG A 96 14.68 1.71 3.20
C ARG A 96 14.12 3.10 3.47
N SER A 97 14.16 3.98 2.48
CA SER A 97 13.65 5.35 2.58
C SER A 97 12.12 5.37 2.75
N PHE A 98 11.39 4.58 1.96
CA PHE A 98 9.95 4.42 2.10
C PHE A 98 9.56 3.95 3.51
N PHE A 99 10.16 2.87 4.01
CA PHE A 99 9.85 2.37 5.36
C PHE A 99 10.30 3.34 6.47
N LYS A 100 11.39 4.08 6.27
CA LYS A 100 11.84 5.13 7.19
C LYS A 100 10.81 6.25 7.30
N GLU A 101 10.28 6.72 6.17
CA GLU A 101 9.24 7.74 6.14
C GLU A 101 7.92 7.23 6.73
N LEU A 102 7.52 6.00 6.41
CA LEU A 102 6.30 5.39 6.95
C LEU A 102 6.36 5.32 8.48
N ARG A 103 7.49 4.85 9.05
CA ARG A 103 7.71 4.85 10.50
C ARG A 103 7.72 6.25 11.09
N LYS A 104 8.31 7.23 10.40
CA LYS A 104 8.31 8.64 10.85
C LYS A 104 6.88 9.19 10.91
N SER A 105 6.06 8.89 9.91
CA SER A 105 4.65 9.29 9.86
C SER A 105 3.84 8.64 10.99
N ALA A 106 4.03 7.34 11.21
CA ALA A 106 3.34 6.61 12.27
C ALA A 106 3.66 7.16 13.67
N ARG A 107 4.94 7.49 13.95
CA ARG A 107 5.34 8.10 15.22
C ARG A 107 4.69 9.47 15.46
N LYS A 108 4.54 10.27 14.40
CA LYS A 108 4.01 11.64 14.51
C LYS A 108 2.49 11.64 14.71
N ASN A 109 1.79 10.69 14.10
CA ASN A 109 0.33 10.72 14.00
C ASN A 109 -0.36 9.56 14.76
N GLY A 110 0.37 8.80 15.59
CA GLY A 110 -0.17 7.65 16.33
C GLY A 110 -0.37 6.37 15.50
N GLY A 111 -0.32 6.47 14.17
CA GLY A 111 -0.30 5.34 13.25
C GLY A 111 -0.11 5.78 11.80
N ALA A 112 0.17 4.85 10.89
CA ALA A 112 0.19 5.12 9.45
C ALA A 112 -0.10 3.85 8.63
N ILE A 113 -0.72 4.03 7.46
CA ILE A 113 -0.93 2.96 6.48
C ILE A 113 0.03 3.17 5.30
N GLY A 114 0.81 2.14 4.98
CA GLY A 114 1.60 2.07 3.76
C GLY A 114 0.89 1.19 2.74
N PHE A 115 0.81 1.63 1.49
CA PHE A 115 0.27 0.87 0.37
C PHE A 115 1.32 0.71 -0.73
N ILE A 116 1.63 -0.54 -1.05
CA ILE A 116 2.53 -0.90 -2.15
C ILE A 116 1.68 -1.55 -3.24
N GLU A 117 1.54 -0.88 -4.38
CA GLU A 117 0.85 -1.41 -5.55
C GLU A 117 1.78 -2.27 -6.40
N GLU A 118 1.23 -3.22 -7.18
CA GLU A 118 1.98 -4.07 -8.12
C GLU A 118 3.15 -4.82 -7.47
N ILE A 119 2.96 -5.34 -6.25
CA ILE A 119 4.04 -6.02 -5.53
C ILE A 119 4.59 -7.24 -6.27
N ASP A 120 3.83 -7.82 -7.20
CA ASP A 120 4.25 -8.88 -8.11
C ASP A 120 5.43 -8.44 -9.00
N ALA A 121 5.50 -7.17 -9.39
CA ALA A 121 6.58 -6.63 -10.24
C ALA A 121 7.98 -6.73 -9.59
N ILE A 122 8.04 -6.73 -8.26
CA ILE A 122 9.29 -6.88 -7.50
C ILE A 122 9.36 -8.20 -6.73
N GLY A 123 8.20 -8.81 -6.48
CA GLY A 123 8.00 -10.02 -5.69
C GLY A 123 8.07 -11.31 -6.50
N THR A 124 8.33 -11.23 -7.81
CA THR A 124 8.48 -12.43 -8.63
C THR A 124 9.77 -13.14 -8.28
N THR A 125 9.66 -14.43 -7.95
CA THR A 125 10.83 -15.31 -7.78
C THR A 125 11.57 -15.41 -9.11
N ARG A 126 12.59 -14.58 -9.33
CA ARG A 126 13.63 -14.89 -10.33
C ARG A 126 14.52 -15.98 -9.74
N GLY A 127 13.95 -17.18 -9.63
CA GLY A 127 14.54 -18.40 -9.11
C GLY A 127 14.33 -19.51 -10.13
N GLY A 128 14.86 -19.28 -11.32
CA GLY A 128 14.94 -20.26 -12.38
C GLY A 128 16.10 -19.85 -13.24
N LEU A 129 17.31 -20.30 -12.89
CA LEU A 129 18.32 -20.51 -13.91
C LEU A 129 17.62 -21.33 -15.00
N SER A 130 17.45 -20.77 -16.19
CA SER A 130 17.35 -21.60 -17.38
C SER A 130 18.66 -22.38 -17.44
N MET A 131 18.69 -23.57 -16.85
CA MET A 131 19.67 -24.57 -17.17
C MET A 131 19.41 -24.94 -18.63
N SER A 132 20.05 -24.24 -19.57
CA SER A 132 20.36 -24.89 -20.82
C SER A 132 21.28 -26.07 -20.48
N PRO A 133 20.96 -27.30 -20.89
CA PRO A 133 21.89 -28.40 -20.73
C PRO A 133 23.18 -28.02 -21.47
N ALA A 134 24.27 -27.84 -20.73
CA ALA A 134 25.58 -27.69 -21.34
C ALA A 134 25.91 -29.00 -22.07
N PRO A 135 26.46 -28.96 -23.30
CA PRO A 135 26.95 -30.15 -23.96
C PRO A 135 28.03 -30.79 -23.06
N ALA A 136 28.00 -32.12 -22.96
CA ALA A 136 28.87 -32.89 -22.08
C ALA A 136 30.35 -32.54 -22.33
N GLY A 137 31.05 -32.07 -21.28
CA GLY A 137 32.51 -31.92 -21.29
C GLY A 137 33.07 -30.59 -20.81
N LEU A 138 32.25 -29.58 -20.47
CA LEU A 138 32.77 -28.31 -19.93
C LEU A 138 32.64 -28.25 -18.41
N GLU A 139 33.77 -28.10 -17.72
CA GLU A 139 33.83 -27.94 -16.26
C GLU A 139 32.91 -26.81 -15.80
N ARG A 140 32.21 -27.11 -14.71
CA ARG A 140 31.15 -26.29 -14.12
C ARG A 140 31.77 -25.10 -13.39
N SER A 141 32.11 -24.03 -14.11
CA SER A 141 32.36 -22.73 -13.50
C SER A 141 31.02 -22.17 -13.01
N VAL A 142 30.70 -22.44 -11.74
CA VAL A 142 29.58 -21.80 -11.03
C VAL A 142 29.99 -20.37 -10.74
N SER A 143 29.92 -19.51 -11.76
CA SER A 143 29.87 -18.08 -11.54
C SER A 143 28.55 -17.78 -10.85
N ASN A 144 28.58 -17.52 -9.54
CA ASN A 144 27.49 -16.88 -8.81
C ASN A 144 27.30 -15.44 -9.34
N SER A 145 26.85 -15.30 -10.57
CA SER A 145 26.28 -14.06 -11.07
C SER A 145 24.89 -13.94 -10.46
N ILE A 146 24.86 -13.50 -9.20
CA ILE A 146 23.64 -13.10 -8.50
C ILE A 146 22.98 -12.04 -9.38
N SER A 147 21.92 -12.43 -10.09
CA SER A 147 21.05 -11.51 -10.80
C SER A 147 20.26 -10.71 -9.76
N GLU A 148 20.91 -9.69 -9.22
CA GLU A 148 20.49 -8.88 -8.07
C GLU A 148 19.44 -7.81 -8.43
N GLY A 149 18.68 -8.02 -9.51
CA GLY A 149 17.74 -7.02 -10.02
C GLY A 149 16.39 -6.97 -9.30
N SER A 150 15.91 -8.11 -8.77
CA SER A 150 14.58 -8.23 -8.15
C SER A 150 14.59 -8.98 -6.81
N SER A 151 15.41 -10.03 -6.67
CA SER A 151 15.53 -10.80 -5.42
C SER A 151 16.05 -9.94 -4.26
N GLY A 152 16.92 -8.98 -4.55
CA GLY A 152 17.41 -8.01 -3.57
C GLY A 152 16.30 -7.14 -2.98
N ILE A 153 15.29 -6.77 -3.79
CA ILE A 153 14.16 -5.94 -3.35
C ILE A 153 13.27 -6.70 -2.38
N VAL A 154 12.92 -7.94 -2.73
CA VAL A 154 12.11 -8.80 -1.86
C VAL A 154 12.81 -8.97 -0.54
N ASN A 155 14.09 -9.35 -0.56
CA ASN A 155 14.85 -9.53 0.67
C ASN A 155 14.86 -8.26 1.55
N GLU A 156 15.08 -7.08 0.95
CA GLU A 156 15.02 -5.82 1.69
C GLU A 156 13.62 -5.55 2.27
N LEU A 157 12.55 -5.80 1.50
CA LEU A 157 11.17 -5.69 2.02
C LEU A 157 10.94 -6.61 3.21
N LEU A 158 11.39 -7.86 3.12
CA LEU A 158 11.29 -8.84 4.21
C LEU A 158 12.00 -8.35 5.48
N ILE A 159 13.21 -7.81 5.33
CA ILE A 159 13.99 -7.23 6.43
C ILE A 159 13.25 -6.02 7.04
N GLN A 160 12.74 -5.11 6.21
CA GLN A 160 12.06 -3.91 6.70
C GLN A 160 10.76 -4.22 7.43
N MET A 161 10.01 -5.24 6.99
CA MET A 161 8.77 -5.70 7.65
C MET A 161 9.04 -6.32 9.03
N GLN A 162 10.14 -7.07 9.18
CA GLN A 162 10.56 -7.61 10.49
C GLN A 162 11.02 -6.50 11.46
N SER A 163 11.58 -5.40 10.93
CA SER A 163 12.13 -4.30 11.73
C SER A 163 11.06 -3.44 12.42
N PHE A 164 9.76 -3.60 12.13
CA PHE A 164 8.69 -2.79 12.73
C PHE A 164 8.57 -2.89 14.26
N ASP A 165 9.11 -3.94 14.89
CA ASP A 165 9.13 -4.11 16.36
C ASP A 165 10.27 -3.39 17.07
N GLN A 166 11.24 -2.83 16.35
CA GLN A 166 12.46 -2.34 16.98
C GLN A 166 12.38 -0.84 17.26
N PRO A 167 12.58 -0.39 18.52
CA PRO A 167 12.69 1.02 18.80
C PRO A 167 13.89 1.62 18.04
N PRO A 168 13.79 2.89 17.61
CA PRO A 168 14.85 3.55 16.86
C PRO A 168 16.20 3.49 17.59
N LEU A 169 17.29 3.40 16.83
CA LEU A 169 18.67 3.27 17.33
C LEU A 169 19.01 4.26 18.44
N ARG A 170 18.56 5.53 18.33
CA ARG A 170 18.77 6.56 19.37
C ARG A 170 18.06 6.24 20.69
N GLN A 171 16.85 5.68 20.64
CA GLN A 171 16.14 5.23 21.84
C GLN A 171 16.86 4.04 22.46
N ARG A 172 17.28 3.05 21.66
CA ARG A 172 18.06 1.91 22.16
C ARG A 172 19.38 2.33 22.80
N LEU A 173 20.08 3.29 22.19
CA LEU A 173 21.33 3.82 22.74
C LEU A 173 21.05 4.57 24.05
N LYS A 174 20.01 5.41 24.08
CA LYS A 174 19.57 6.12 25.28
C LYS A 174 19.15 5.16 26.39
N GLU A 175 18.39 4.11 26.08
CA GLU A 175 17.99 3.06 27.02
C GLU A 175 19.19 2.29 27.55
N LYS A 176 20.14 1.89 26.67
CA LYS A 176 21.40 1.26 27.11
C LYS A 176 22.22 2.17 28.02
N VAL A 177 22.32 3.46 27.70
CA VAL A 177 23.03 4.44 28.52
C VAL A 177 22.31 4.67 29.85
N LEU A 178 20.98 4.82 29.84
CA LEU A 178 20.18 4.96 31.06
C LEU A 178 20.25 3.72 31.94
N GLN A 179 20.25 2.53 31.34
CA GLN A 179 20.41 1.26 32.05
C GLN A 179 21.81 1.15 32.64
N TRP A 180 22.85 1.52 31.87
CA TRP A 180 24.22 1.56 32.35
C TRP A 180 24.39 2.53 33.53
N ILE A 181 23.83 3.75 33.42
CA ILE A 181 23.81 4.73 34.52
C ILE A 181 23.04 4.18 35.71
N SER A 182 21.88 3.56 35.49
CA SER A 182 21.05 2.98 36.55
C SER A 182 21.76 1.88 37.33
N THR A 183 22.71 1.15 36.72
CA THR A 183 23.55 0.15 37.42
C THR A 183 24.44 0.79 38.50
N TYR A 184 24.78 2.08 38.36
CA TYR A 184 25.60 2.81 39.32
C TYR A 184 24.79 3.61 40.36
N LEU A 185 23.45 3.60 40.30
CA LEU A 185 22.61 4.31 41.26
C LEU A 185 22.11 3.37 42.39
N PRO A 186 22.02 3.87 43.64
CA PRO A 186 21.51 3.11 44.78
C PRO A 186 20.01 2.77 44.62
N GLU A 187 19.61 1.67 45.25
CA GLU A 187 18.25 1.11 45.20
C GLU A 187 17.22 2.15 45.68
N GLY A 188 16.48 2.73 44.74
CA GLY A 188 15.51 3.81 44.99
C GLY A 188 15.56 4.96 43.98
N LYS A 189 16.66 5.10 43.21
CA LYS A 189 16.78 6.11 42.13
C LYS A 189 16.83 5.53 40.72
N ALA A 190 16.49 4.24 40.56
CA ALA A 190 16.47 3.58 39.27
C ALA A 190 15.59 4.35 38.27
N LEU A 191 16.21 4.84 37.19
CA LEU A 191 15.53 5.57 36.14
C LEU A 191 14.57 4.60 35.44
N LYS A 192 13.26 4.81 35.56
CA LYS A 192 12.27 4.04 34.81
C LYS A 192 12.56 4.19 33.32
N SER A 193 13.00 3.12 32.67
CA SER A 193 13.08 3.10 31.20
C SER A 193 11.65 3.28 30.67
N GLY A 194 11.46 4.27 29.79
CA GLY A 194 10.18 4.44 29.12
C GLY A 194 9.85 3.19 28.30
N ARG A 195 8.57 2.81 28.22
CA ARG A 195 8.16 1.70 27.35
C ARG A 195 8.58 2.02 25.90
N PRO A 196 9.18 1.08 25.16
CA PRO A 196 9.61 1.34 23.79
C PRO A 196 8.42 1.78 22.95
N ALA A 197 8.57 2.91 22.25
CA ALA A 197 7.52 3.46 21.41
C ALA A 197 7.42 2.63 20.12
N TYR A 198 6.53 1.64 20.12
CA TYR A 198 6.20 0.86 18.92
C TYR A 198 5.52 1.72 17.87
N HIS A 199 5.65 1.32 16.61
CA HIS A 199 5.02 2.04 15.49
C HIS A 199 3.79 1.27 15.05
N ASN A 200 2.62 1.89 15.21
CA ASN A 200 1.38 1.33 14.70
C ASN A 200 1.35 1.51 13.18
N ILE A 201 1.83 0.50 12.46
CA ILE A 201 1.96 0.51 11.00
C ILE A 201 1.18 -0.66 10.44
N LEU A 202 0.33 -0.36 9.47
CA LEU A 202 -0.31 -1.35 8.62
C LEU A 202 0.23 -1.22 7.21
N LEU A 203 0.79 -2.30 6.68
CA LEU A 203 1.24 -2.39 5.30
C LEU A 203 0.20 -3.14 4.47
N ILE A 204 -0.19 -2.57 3.34
CA ILE A 204 -1.09 -3.19 2.39
C ILE A 204 -0.31 -3.39 1.10
N GLY A 205 -0.20 -4.64 0.66
CA GLY A 205 0.35 -4.97 -0.66
C GLY A 205 -0.81 -5.21 -1.61
N ALA A 206 -0.75 -4.73 -2.85
CA ALA A 206 -1.70 -5.09 -3.88
C ALA A 206 -0.99 -5.82 -5.02
N THR A 207 -1.56 -6.95 -5.46
CA THR A 207 -1.07 -7.74 -6.58
C THR A 207 -2.21 -8.11 -7.53
N ASN A 208 -1.91 -8.21 -8.81
CA ASN A 208 -2.81 -8.83 -9.79
C ASN A 208 -2.55 -10.34 -9.94
N ARG A 209 -1.40 -10.82 -9.44
CA ARG A 209 -0.90 -12.19 -9.59
C ARG A 209 -0.26 -12.67 -8.29
N ALA A 210 -1.02 -13.35 -7.44
CA ALA A 210 -0.46 -13.88 -6.19
C ALA A 210 0.29 -15.21 -6.38
N ASP A 211 0.02 -15.93 -7.46
CA ASP A 211 0.73 -17.13 -7.88
C ASP A 211 2.22 -16.86 -8.15
N SER A 212 2.55 -15.68 -8.68
CA SER A 212 3.94 -15.29 -8.95
C SER A 212 4.68 -14.72 -7.75
N LEU A 213 4.01 -14.51 -6.61
CA LEU A 213 4.61 -13.84 -5.45
C LEU A 213 5.51 -14.81 -4.66
N ASP A 214 6.66 -14.32 -4.20
CA ASP A 214 7.55 -15.08 -3.32
C ASP A 214 6.78 -15.58 -2.07
N PRO A 215 6.72 -16.90 -1.81
CA PRO A 215 6.05 -17.47 -0.64
C PRO A 215 6.55 -16.91 0.70
N ALA A 216 7.78 -16.39 0.74
CA ALA A 216 8.33 -15.72 1.90
C ALA A 216 7.45 -14.51 2.31
N LEU A 217 6.90 -13.75 1.35
CA LEU A 217 6.05 -12.59 1.63
C LEU A 217 4.72 -12.96 2.31
N LEU A 218 4.23 -14.18 2.11
CA LEU A 218 2.96 -14.69 2.64
C LEU A 218 3.05 -15.30 4.05
N ARG A 219 4.27 -15.38 4.62
CA ARG A 219 4.47 -15.98 5.94
C ARG A 219 3.89 -15.12 7.08
N PRO A 220 3.52 -15.74 8.22
CA PRO A 220 3.06 -15.00 9.40
C PRO A 220 4.00 -13.85 9.80
N GLY A 221 3.40 -12.70 10.15
CA GLY A 221 4.14 -11.46 10.46
C GLY A 221 4.56 -10.64 9.25
N ARG A 222 4.25 -11.10 8.03
CA ARG A 222 4.41 -10.35 6.76
C ARG A 222 3.02 -10.07 6.19
N PHE A 223 2.70 -10.50 4.98
CA PHE A 223 1.34 -10.44 4.42
C PHE A 223 0.55 -11.69 4.81
N ASP A 224 0.22 -11.81 6.09
CA ASP A 224 -0.43 -12.99 6.68
C ASP A 224 -1.96 -13.00 6.51
N ARG A 225 -2.54 -11.92 5.97
CA ARG A 225 -3.95 -11.82 5.59
C ARG A 225 -4.09 -11.52 4.10
N ARG A 226 -4.98 -12.25 3.43
CA ARG A 226 -5.29 -12.08 2.01
C ARG A 226 -6.75 -11.68 1.86
N LEU A 227 -6.98 -10.69 1.03
CA LEU A 227 -8.29 -10.18 0.65
C LEU A 227 -8.41 -10.25 -0.86
N TYR A 228 -9.37 -11.04 -1.33
CA TYR A 228 -9.61 -11.28 -2.75
C TYR A 228 -10.67 -10.32 -3.29
N PHE A 229 -10.37 -9.72 -4.44
CA PHE A 229 -11.20 -8.75 -5.14
C PHE A 229 -11.53 -9.30 -6.52
N ASP A 230 -12.73 -9.86 -6.66
CA ASP A 230 -13.20 -10.41 -7.92
C ASP A 230 -13.78 -9.34 -8.85
N LEU A 231 -14.01 -9.73 -10.10
CA LEU A 231 -14.72 -8.87 -11.05
C LEU A 231 -16.17 -8.65 -10.58
N PRO A 232 -16.69 -7.42 -10.63
CA PRO A 232 -18.05 -7.13 -10.22
C PRO A 232 -19.06 -7.82 -11.15
N THR A 233 -20.13 -8.34 -10.56
CA THR A 233 -21.26 -8.91 -11.32
C THR A 233 -21.94 -7.85 -12.17
N LYS A 234 -22.81 -8.28 -13.11
CA LYS A 234 -23.60 -7.34 -13.92
C LYS A 234 -24.42 -6.37 -13.08
N GLN A 235 -25.00 -6.84 -11.97
CA GLN A 235 -25.79 -6.00 -11.08
C GLN A 235 -24.90 -4.99 -10.36
N LEU A 236 -23.80 -5.44 -9.75
CA LEU A 236 -22.85 -4.56 -9.07
C LEU A 236 -22.25 -3.50 -9.98
N ARG A 237 -21.99 -3.84 -11.26
CA ARG A 237 -21.54 -2.86 -12.26
C ARG A 237 -22.58 -1.77 -12.50
N ARG A 238 -23.87 -2.10 -12.55
CA ARG A 238 -24.94 -1.10 -12.67
C ARG A 238 -24.98 -0.20 -11.45
N ASP A 239 -24.98 -0.78 -10.26
CA ASP A 239 -25.03 -0.04 -9.00
C ASP A 239 -23.84 0.93 -8.88
N LEU A 240 -22.64 0.51 -9.31
CA LEU A 240 -21.45 1.36 -9.40
C LEU A 240 -21.61 2.51 -10.40
N ILE A 241 -22.13 2.23 -11.59
CA ILE A 241 -22.37 3.26 -12.62
C ILE A 241 -23.37 4.29 -12.08
N ASP A 242 -24.50 3.84 -11.55
CA ASP A 242 -25.55 4.71 -11.02
C ASP A 242 -25.00 5.59 -9.90
N PHE A 243 -24.22 5.01 -8.99
CA PHE A 243 -23.53 5.73 -7.92
C PHE A 243 -22.58 6.83 -8.42
N PHE A 244 -21.80 6.58 -9.47
CA PHE A 244 -20.88 7.59 -10.03
C PHE A 244 -21.60 8.63 -10.90
N MET A 245 -22.69 8.26 -11.57
CA MET A 245 -23.50 9.18 -12.36
C MET A 245 -24.21 10.17 -11.45
N ASP A 246 -24.80 9.71 -10.35
CA ASP A 246 -25.48 10.57 -9.37
C ASP A 246 -24.56 11.67 -8.78
N ARG A 247 -23.26 11.36 -8.60
CA ARG A 247 -22.27 12.31 -8.10
C ARG A 247 -21.72 13.27 -9.14
N LYS A 248 -21.83 12.98 -10.43
CA LYS A 248 -21.35 13.90 -11.46
C LYS A 248 -22.44 14.92 -11.77
N SER A 249 -22.10 16.20 -11.64
CA SER A 249 -22.94 17.29 -12.14
C SER A 249 -23.10 17.13 -13.65
N HIS A 250 -24.26 16.62 -14.08
CA HIS A 250 -24.59 16.53 -15.49
C HIS A 250 -24.86 17.96 -15.99
N HIS A 251 -23.95 18.50 -16.81
CA HIS A 251 -24.31 19.63 -17.65
C HIS A 251 -25.41 19.14 -18.60
N ILE A 252 -26.64 19.59 -18.35
CA ILE A 252 -27.73 19.45 -19.30
C ILE A 252 -27.26 20.20 -20.55
N GLN A 253 -26.87 19.49 -21.60
CA GLN A 253 -26.77 20.12 -22.90
C GLN A 253 -28.18 20.61 -23.25
N PRO A 254 -28.40 21.92 -23.47
CA PRO A 254 -29.71 22.38 -23.86
C PRO A 254 -30.07 21.65 -25.16
N THR A 255 -31.17 20.92 -25.08
CA THR A 255 -31.75 20.18 -26.20
C THR A 255 -31.79 21.08 -27.42
N ARG A 256 -31.37 20.58 -28.59
CA ARG A 256 -31.54 21.23 -29.89
C ARG A 256 -33.02 21.55 -30.15
N ARG A 257 -33.51 22.68 -29.65
CA ARG A 257 -34.82 23.28 -29.95
C ARG A 257 -34.70 24.81 -29.97
N SER A 258 -33.82 25.32 -30.81
CA SER A 258 -33.93 26.66 -31.41
C SER A 258 -32.85 26.87 -32.48
N CYS A 259 -32.77 25.97 -33.47
CA CYS A 259 -32.16 26.35 -34.75
C CYS A 259 -33.24 27.08 -35.57
N ALA A 260 -33.62 28.27 -35.11
CA ALA A 260 -34.30 29.27 -35.93
C ALA A 260 -33.26 30.33 -36.28
N ILE A 261 -32.17 29.90 -36.93
CA ILE A 261 -31.29 30.81 -37.65
C ILE A 261 -32.07 31.20 -38.90
N GLY A 262 -32.67 32.38 -38.85
CA GLY A 262 -33.33 32.99 -39.99
C GLY A 262 -32.37 33.04 -41.17
N TRP A 263 -32.66 32.26 -42.20
CA TRP A 263 -32.09 32.48 -43.53
C TRP A 263 -32.55 33.86 -44.01
N PRO A 264 -31.64 34.76 -44.43
CA PRO A 264 -32.06 36.00 -45.06
C PRO A 264 -32.73 35.64 -46.39
N ARG A 265 -34.04 35.89 -46.48
CA ARG A 265 -34.77 35.89 -47.75
C ARG A 265 -34.19 37.01 -48.62
N THR A 266 -33.36 36.67 -49.58
CA THR A 266 -33.00 37.56 -50.68
C THR A 266 -34.26 37.82 -51.51
N ARG A 267 -34.90 38.97 -51.29
CA ARG A 267 -35.92 39.49 -52.20
C ARG A 267 -35.22 39.95 -53.49
N SER A 268 -35.71 39.45 -54.61
CA SER A 268 -35.44 39.94 -55.95
C SER A 268 -35.96 41.36 -56.15
N ALA A 269 -35.19 42.22 -56.83
CA ALA A 269 -35.69 43.40 -57.53
C ALA A 269 -34.73 43.85 -58.66
N THR A 270 -35.05 43.39 -59.85
CA THR A 270 -34.98 44.06 -61.16
C THR A 270 -34.71 45.58 -61.16
N ARG A 271 -33.78 46.05 -62.01
CA ARG A 271 -34.02 47.02 -63.11
C ARG A 271 -32.75 47.38 -63.90
N ARG A 272 -32.86 47.24 -65.24
CA ARG A 272 -32.45 48.14 -66.36
C ARG A 272 -31.07 48.83 -66.22
N SER A 273 -30.17 48.71 -67.19
CA SER A 273 -30.34 49.09 -68.61
C SER A 273 -29.35 48.37 -69.52
#